data_AF-A0A7Y3KSN6-F1
#
_entry.id   AF-A0A7Y3KSN6-F1
#
_cell.length_a   1.000
_cell.length_b   1.000
_cell.length_c   1.000
_cell.angle_alpha   90.00
_cell.angle_beta   90.00
_cell.angle_gamma   90.00
#
_symmetry.space_group_name_H-M   'P 1'
#
loop_
_entity.id
_entity.type
_entity.pdbx_description
1 polymer ?
#
loop_
_entity_poly.entity_id
_entity_poly.type
_entity_poly.pdbx_seq_one_letter_code
_entity_poly.pdbx_strand_id
1 'polypeptide(L)' 'MSHEIEFAYMGVEVSNPDALHHMLTGMVGLLPGETTIQGLPTYRNDECCRRVFVQEGPLDDCSVLGF' A
#
# COMPACT_ATOMS: atom_id res chain seq x y z
N MET A 1 -27.89 -11.12 -10.31
CA MET A 1 -26.94 -10.69 -9.26
C MET A 1 -25.74 -10.11 -9.97
N SER A 2 -25.57 -8.79 -9.94
CA SER A 2 -24.34 -8.14 -10.38
C SER A 2 -23.35 -8.26 -9.24
N HIS A 3 -22.22 -8.92 -9.46
CA HIS A 3 -21.08 -8.81 -8.55
C HIS A 3 -20.34 -7.53 -8.94
N GLU A 4 -20.34 -6.52 -8.07
CA GLU A 4 -19.43 -5.39 -8.21
C GLU A 4 -18.06 -5.82 -7.70
N ILE A 5 -17.06 -5.66 -8.56
CA ILE A 5 -15.66 -5.87 -8.24
C ILE A 5 -15.15 -4.54 -7.67
N GLU A 6 -14.66 -4.54 -6.44
CA GLU A 6 -14.20 -3.36 -5.73
C GLU A 6 -12.69 -3.41 -5.54
N PHE A 7 -12.04 -2.26 -5.57
CA PHE A 7 -10.60 -2.19 -5.34
C PHE A 7 -10.25 -2.61 -3.90
N ALA A 8 -9.44 -3.65 -3.77
CA ALA A 8 -9.05 -4.21 -2.49
C ALA A 8 -7.72 -3.60 -2.00
N TYR A 9 -6.67 -3.66 -2.83
CA TYR A 9 -5.33 -3.24 -2.44
C TYR A 9 -4.44 -2.87 -3.64
N MET A 10 -3.40 -2.06 -3.41
CA MET A 10 -2.32 -1.83 -4.37
C MET A 10 -0.93 -2.09 -3.79
N GLY A 11 -0.02 -2.51 -4.66
CA GLY A 11 1.41 -2.50 -4.43
C GLY A 11 2.06 -1.31 -5.12
N VAL A 12 2.96 -0.63 -4.43
CA VAL A 12 3.75 0.46 -5.00
C VAL A 12 5.23 0.10 -4.87
N GLU A 13 5.95 0.20 -5.98
CA GLU A 13 7.40 0.16 -6.00
C GLU A 13 7.95 1.58 -6.05
N VAL A 14 8.93 1.87 -5.20
CA VAL A 14 9.43 3.24 -5.01
C VAL A 14 10.89 3.21 -4.63
N SER A 15 11.64 4.18 -5.17
CA SER A 15 13.08 4.31 -4.98
C SER A 15 13.48 4.79 -3.59
N ASN A 16 12.55 5.41 -2.85
CA ASN A 16 12.73 5.87 -1.48
C ASN A 16 11.48 5.57 -0.61
N PRO A 17 11.41 4.36 -0.01
CA PRO A 17 10.26 3.95 0.81
C PRO A 17 9.98 4.85 2.01
N ASP A 18 11.02 5.43 2.63
CA ASP A 18 10.89 6.32 3.78
C ASP A 18 10.21 7.64 3.40
N ALA A 19 10.54 8.19 2.22
CA ALA A 19 9.86 9.38 1.71
C ALA A 19 8.37 9.10 1.46
N LEU A 20 8.04 7.94 0.86
CA LEU A 20 6.64 7.56 0.67
C LEU A 20 5.94 7.31 2.03
N HIS A 21 6.60 6.68 2.98
CA HIS A 21 6.08 6.49 4.34
C HIS A 21 5.65 7.81 4.99
N HIS A 22 6.51 8.83 4.93
CA HIS A 22 6.20 10.15 5.48
C HIS A 22 5.03 10.83 4.75
N MET A 23 4.92 10.66 3.44
CA MET A 23 3.77 11.16 2.69
C MET A 23 2.47 10.45 3.07
N LEU A 24 2.47 9.10 3.07
CA LEU A 24 1.28 8.31 3.36
C LEU A 24 0.76 8.54 4.78
N THR A 25 1.65 8.62 5.77
CA THR A 25 1.25 8.79 7.18
C THR A 25 1.06 10.24 7.59
N GLY A 26 1.90 11.15 7.11
CA GLY A 26 1.92 12.55 7.53
C GLY A 26 1.02 13.48 6.70
N MET A 27 0.78 13.15 5.42
CA MET A 27 -0.04 13.98 4.53
C MET A 27 -1.37 13.30 4.18
N VAL A 28 -1.34 12.02 3.80
CA VAL A 28 -2.57 11.28 3.44
C VAL A 28 -3.34 10.82 4.69
N GLY A 29 -2.64 10.57 5.79
CA GLY A 29 -3.24 10.11 7.05
C GLY A 29 -3.52 8.61 7.08
N LEU A 30 -2.84 7.82 6.26
CA LEU A 30 -2.89 6.36 6.37
C LEU A 30 -2.20 5.91 7.65
N LEU A 31 -2.71 4.81 8.21
CA LEU A 31 -2.12 4.17 9.37
C LEU A 31 -1.21 3.02 8.93
N PRO A 32 -0.10 2.76 9.63
CA PRO A 32 0.66 1.53 9.45
C PRO A 32 -0.23 0.29 9.63
N GLY A 33 -0.11 -0.64 8.71
CA GLY A 33 -0.77 -1.94 8.73
C GLY A 33 0.15 -3.07 9.19
N GLU A 34 -0.31 -4.31 9.02
CA GLU A 34 0.53 -5.48 9.28
C GLU A 34 1.55 -5.67 8.16
N THR A 35 2.82 -5.83 8.53
CA THR A 35 3.89 -6.15 7.57
C THR A 35 3.57 -7.41 6.78
N THR A 36 4.01 -7.47 5.53
CA THR A 36 3.87 -8.69 4.72
C THR A 36 4.74 -9.82 5.29
N ILE A 37 4.56 -11.05 4.79
CA ILE A 37 5.40 -12.21 5.14
C ILE A 37 6.88 -11.94 4.82
N GLN A 38 7.15 -11.08 3.83
CA GLN A 38 8.49 -10.66 3.42
C GLN A 38 9.02 -9.46 4.24
N GLY A 39 8.28 -9.01 5.25
CA GLY A 39 8.64 -7.86 6.08
C GLY A 39 8.38 -6.50 5.43
N LEU A 40 7.65 -6.44 4.31
CA LEU A 40 7.37 -5.18 3.62
C LEU A 40 6.34 -4.35 4.40
N PRO A 41 6.51 -3.01 4.46
CA PRO A 41 5.56 -2.14 5.11
C PRO A 41 4.23 -2.10 4.36
N THR A 42 3.15 -1.99 5.12
CA THR A 42 1.79 -1.84 4.59
C THR A 42 1.08 -0.70 5.29
N TYR A 43 0.03 -0.20 4.66
CA TYR A 43 -0.77 0.92 5.13
C TYR A 43 -2.25 0.63 4.91
N ARG A 44 -3.08 1.15 5.82
CA ARG A 44 -4.53 1.02 5.82
C ARG A 44 -5.20 2.36 6.07
N ASN A 45 -6.41 2.52 5.53
CA ASN A 45 -7.31 3.64 5.82
C ASN A 45 -8.56 3.20 6.61
N ASP A 46 -8.70 1.90 6.86
CA ASP A 46 -9.85 1.27 7.50
C ASP A 46 -9.39 0.09 8.39
N GLU A 47 -10.34 -0.77 8.78
CA GLU A 47 -10.06 -1.95 9.62
C GLU A 47 -9.43 -3.12 8.85
N CYS A 48 -9.15 -2.99 7.55
CA CYS A 48 -8.44 -4.02 6.81
C CYS A 48 -6.93 -3.93 7.06
N CYS A 49 -6.26 -5.08 7.15
CA CYS A 49 -4.83 -5.12 7.49
C CYS A 49 -3.91 -4.49 6.44
N ARG A 50 -4.32 -4.43 5.15
CA ARG A 50 -3.47 -4.01 4.02
C ARG A 50 -4.28 -3.39 2.87
N ARG A 51 -4.12 -2.09 2.61
CA ARG A 51 -4.66 -1.38 1.44
C ARG A 51 -3.56 -0.95 0.47
N VAL A 52 -2.41 -0.56 1.02
CA VAL A 52 -1.21 -0.23 0.25
C VAL A 52 -0.05 -1.03 0.82
N PHE A 53 0.74 -1.69 -0.01
CA PHE A 53 2.03 -2.25 0.40
C PHE A 53 3.14 -1.64 -0.45
N VAL A 54 4.28 -1.40 0.19
CA VAL A 54 5.39 -0.68 -0.42
C VAL A 54 6.60 -1.60 -0.52
N GLN A 55 7.17 -1.67 -1.71
CA GLN A 55 8.44 -2.34 -1.97
C GLN A 55 9.45 -1.32 -2.48
N GLU A 56 10.72 -1.52 -2.13
CA GLU A 56 11.80 -0.71 -2.67
C GLU A 56 12.14 -1.15 -4.09
N GLY A 57 12.33 -0.20 -4.99
CA GLY A 57 12.79 -0.47 -6.35
C GLY A 57 12.77 0.76 -7.26
N PRO A 58 13.38 0.70 -8.45
CA PRO A 58 13.64 1.88 -9.28
C PRO A 58 12.42 2.41 -10.06
N LEU A 59 11.27 1.73 -10.03
CA LEU A 59 10.17 2.04 -10.95
C LEU A 59 9.36 3.29 -10.59
N ASP A 60 9.23 3.61 -9.30
CA ASP A 60 8.35 4.69 -8.79
C ASP A 60 6.91 4.59 -9.36
N ASP A 61 6.32 3.39 -9.35
CA ASP A 61 5.05 3.08 -10.00
C ASP A 61 4.21 2.05 -9.21
N CYS A 62 2.94 1.94 -9.58
CA CYS A 62 2.04 0.89 -9.14
C CYS A 62 2.47 -0.45 -9.73
N SER A 63 2.88 -1.39 -8.88
CA SER A 63 3.36 -2.71 -9.29
C SER A 63 2.27 -3.78 -9.26
N VAL A 64 1.22 -3.61 -8.46
CA VAL A 64 0.12 -4.59 -8.30
C VAL A 64 -1.20 -3.89 -8.02
N LEU A 65 -2.29 -4.38 -8.62
CA LEU A 65 -3.67 -4.03 -8.25
C LEU A 65 -4.45 -5.30 -7.91
N GLY A 66 -5.15 -5.29 -6.77
CA GLY A 66 -6.08 -6.33 -6.34
C GLY A 66 -7.49 -5.79 -6.28
N PHE A 67 -8.46 -6.62 -6.70
CA PHE A 67 -9.88 -6.35 -6.65
C PHE A 67 -10.66 -7.56 -6.11
#